data_AF-I9KBH2-F1
#
_entry.id   AF-I9KBH2-F1
#
_cell.length_a   1.000
_cell.length_b   1.000
_cell.length_c   1.000
_cell.angle_alpha   90.00
_cell.angle_beta   90.00
_cell.angle_gamma   90.00
#
_symmetry.space_group_name_H-M   'P 1'
#
loop_
_entity.id
_entity.type
_entity.pdbx_description
1 polymer ?
#
loop_
_entity_poly.entity_id
_entity_poly.type
_entity_poly.pdbx_seq_one_letter_code
_entity_poly.pdbx_strand_id
1 'polypeptide(L)'
;MVGNICCRKWLICWGVRTFDPEWLPSRHASPRTVALAYLAVLTQREERLDAERDQAVADAVAAGADWGQIGRATGRTRQGARQRWSRRLPPPRVVAHDDLIPDEPVDVPADRIPPGPHLMPEAPEDPLLIAWMFTQQALYDGPPEDPWATRRA
;
A
#
# COMPACT_ATOMS: atom_id res chain seq x y z
N MET A 1 -17.02 -56.46 -7.77
CA MET A 1 -17.81 -55.79 -6.71
C MET A 1 -16.90 -55.56 -5.51
N VAL A 2 -17.13 -54.43 -4.81
CA VAL A 2 -16.47 -53.94 -3.59
C VAL A 2 -15.12 -53.24 -3.80
N GLY A 3 -15.05 -52.00 -3.30
CA GLY A 3 -13.83 -51.16 -3.30
C GLY A 3 -14.06 -49.66 -3.50
N ASN A 4 -15.30 -49.17 -3.44
CA ASN A 4 -15.62 -47.73 -3.42
C ASN A 4 -15.65 -47.23 -1.97
N ILE A 5 -15.33 -45.95 -1.78
CA ILE A 5 -15.44 -45.13 -0.54
C ILE A 5 -14.12 -45.01 0.25
N CYS A 6 -13.19 -44.18 -0.23
CA CYS A 6 -12.21 -43.53 0.66
C CYS A 6 -11.91 -42.05 0.33
N CYS A 7 -12.19 -41.56 -0.88
CA CYS A 7 -11.78 -40.18 -1.25
C CYS A 7 -12.77 -39.06 -0.92
N ARG A 8 -13.95 -39.34 -0.36
CA ARG A 8 -15.02 -38.32 -0.23
C ARG A 8 -14.98 -37.48 1.06
N LYS A 9 -14.04 -37.73 1.97
CA LYS A 9 -14.09 -37.17 3.34
C LYS A 9 -13.22 -35.91 3.58
N TRP A 10 -12.42 -35.49 2.60
CA TRP A 10 -11.55 -34.30 2.74
C TRP A 10 -12.18 -32.99 2.25
N LEU A 11 -13.42 -33.01 1.75
CA LEU A 11 -14.05 -31.88 1.08
C LEU A 11 -14.99 -31.03 1.96
N ILE A 12 -15.03 -31.23 3.29
CA ILE A 12 -16.06 -30.60 4.15
C ILE A 12 -15.50 -29.57 5.15
N CYS A 13 -14.18 -29.37 5.27
CA CYS A 13 -13.64 -28.45 6.30
C CYS A 13 -13.36 -27.01 5.86
N TRP A 14 -13.45 -26.65 4.58
CA TRP A 14 -13.25 -25.25 4.15
C TRP A 14 -14.45 -24.81 3.32
N GLY A 15 -15.15 -23.76 3.78
CA GLY A 15 -16.30 -23.15 3.12
C GLY A 15 -15.92 -22.47 1.80
N VAL A 16 -15.54 -23.27 0.81
CA VAL A 16 -15.15 -22.81 -0.53
C VAL A 16 -16.41 -22.56 -1.34
N ARG A 17 -16.69 -21.28 -1.60
CA ARG A 17 -17.58 -20.84 -2.68
C ARG A 17 -17.19 -21.59 -3.95
N THR A 18 -18.15 -22.30 -4.52
CA THR A 18 -18.20 -22.82 -5.90
C THR A 18 -16.86 -22.79 -6.65
N PHE A 19 -16.11 -23.87 -6.52
CA PHE A 19 -14.88 -24.12 -7.26
C PHE A 19 -15.25 -24.41 -8.71
N ASP A 20 -14.96 -23.49 -9.63
CA ASP A 20 -15.17 -23.69 -11.06
C ASP A 20 -14.17 -24.74 -11.58
N PRO A 21 -14.61 -25.91 -12.06
CA PRO A 21 -13.73 -27.06 -12.30
C PRO A 21 -13.01 -27.03 -13.66
N GLU A 22 -13.22 -26.00 -14.48
CA GLU A 22 -12.69 -25.93 -15.86
C GLU A 22 -11.16 -25.86 -15.92
N TRP A 23 -10.50 -25.54 -14.80
CA TRP A 23 -9.04 -25.36 -14.73
C TRP A 23 -8.27 -26.59 -14.20
N LEU A 24 -8.92 -27.74 -13.96
CA LEU A 24 -8.22 -28.90 -13.37
C LEU A 24 -7.10 -29.43 -14.29
N PRO A 25 -5.83 -29.47 -13.82
CA PRO A 25 -4.76 -30.15 -14.53
C PRO A 25 -5.07 -31.63 -14.71
N SER A 26 -4.49 -32.26 -15.74
CA SER A 26 -4.62 -33.68 -16.08
C SER A 26 -4.70 -34.60 -14.86
N ARG A 27 -5.50 -35.68 -14.95
CA ARG A 27 -5.89 -36.62 -13.87
C ARG A 27 -4.75 -37.26 -13.06
N HIS A 28 -3.49 -36.96 -13.37
CA HIS A 28 -2.28 -37.46 -12.73
C HIS A 28 -1.39 -36.36 -12.10
N ALA A 29 -1.85 -35.12 -12.03
CA ALA A 29 -1.07 -34.05 -11.40
C ALA A 29 -0.98 -34.26 -9.88
N SER A 30 0.24 -34.13 -9.32
CA SER A 30 0.43 -34.18 -7.88
C SER A 30 -0.38 -33.05 -7.19
N PRO A 31 -0.89 -33.24 -5.96
CA PRO A 31 -1.62 -32.19 -5.24
C PRO A 31 -0.83 -30.87 -5.13
N ARG A 32 0.50 -30.97 -4.99
CA ARG A 32 1.40 -29.82 -4.98
C ARG A 32 1.38 -29.06 -6.31
N THR A 33 1.44 -29.77 -7.44
CA THR A 33 1.39 -29.18 -8.78
C THR A 33 0.08 -28.42 -9.00
N VAL A 34 -1.05 -29.01 -8.58
CA VAL A 34 -2.37 -28.37 -8.67
C VAL A 34 -2.43 -27.10 -7.83
N ALA A 35 -1.96 -27.15 -6.57
CA ALA A 35 -1.96 -26.00 -5.67
C ALA A 35 -1.08 -24.83 -6.18
N LEU A 36 0.12 -25.13 -6.67
CA LEU A 36 1.03 -24.11 -7.21
C LEU A 36 0.48 -23.46 -8.47
N ALA A 37 -0.08 -24.26 -9.38
CA ALA A 37 -0.64 -23.72 -10.59
C ALA A 37 -1.91 -22.89 -10.28
N TYR A 38 -2.69 -23.24 -9.23
CA TYR A 38 -3.83 -22.44 -8.79
C TYR A 38 -3.39 -21.11 -8.20
N LEU A 39 -2.33 -21.12 -7.39
CA LEU A 39 -1.70 -19.89 -6.89
C LEU A 39 -1.26 -19.00 -8.04
N ALA A 40 -0.62 -19.55 -9.08
CA ALA A 40 -0.19 -18.78 -10.25
C ALA A 40 -1.37 -18.10 -10.96
N VAL A 41 -2.52 -18.78 -11.08
CA VAL A 41 -3.75 -18.17 -11.64
C VAL A 41 -4.26 -17.05 -10.75
N LEU A 42 -4.28 -17.23 -9.42
CA LEU A 42 -4.71 -16.18 -8.50
C LEU A 42 -3.80 -14.96 -8.60
N THR A 43 -2.48 -15.16 -8.62
CA THR A 43 -1.51 -14.08 -8.79
C THR A 43 -1.76 -13.31 -10.09
N GLN A 44 -1.97 -14.00 -11.21
CA GLN A 44 -2.28 -13.34 -12.49
C GLN A 44 -3.59 -12.53 -12.43
N ARG A 45 -4.60 -13.05 -11.73
CA ARG A 45 -5.87 -12.33 -11.54
C ARG A 45 -5.70 -11.10 -10.66
N GLU A 46 -4.92 -11.20 -9.58
CA GLU A 46 -4.59 -10.09 -8.71
C GLU A 46 -3.83 -9.00 -9.45
N GLU A 47 -2.82 -9.36 -10.26
CA GLU A 47 -2.07 -8.41 -11.10
C GLU A 47 -2.99 -7.64 -12.06
N ARG A 48 -3.94 -8.33 -12.69
CA ARG A 48 -4.91 -7.68 -13.59
C ARG A 48 -5.83 -6.71 -12.85
N LEU A 49 -6.36 -7.12 -11.70
CA LEU A 49 -7.20 -6.24 -10.86
C LEU A 49 -6.41 -5.04 -10.33
N ASP A 50 -5.14 -5.24 -10.02
CA ASP A 50 -4.26 -4.15 -9.60
C ASP A 50 -4.01 -3.14 -10.72
N ALA A 51 -3.85 -3.61 -11.97
CA ALA A 51 -3.76 -2.74 -13.14
C ALA A 51 -5.07 -1.97 -13.40
N GLU A 52 -6.22 -2.64 -13.33
CA GLU A 52 -7.54 -2.00 -13.46
C GLU A 52 -7.77 -0.94 -12.38
N ARG A 53 -7.37 -1.23 -11.13
CA ARG A 53 -7.42 -0.26 -10.03
C ARG A 53 -6.53 0.94 -10.29
N ASP A 54 -5.32 0.72 -10.78
CA ASP A 54 -4.39 1.82 -11.06
C ASP A 54 -4.91 2.71 -12.20
N GLN A 55 -5.57 2.14 -13.22
CA GLN A 55 -6.26 2.90 -14.27
C GLN A 55 -7.44 3.70 -13.72
N ALA A 56 -8.30 3.09 -12.90
CA ALA A 56 -9.43 3.78 -12.29
C ALA A 56 -8.99 4.98 -11.42
N VAL A 57 -7.84 4.86 -10.74
CA VAL A 57 -7.24 5.99 -10.00
C VAL A 57 -6.72 7.07 -10.94
N ALA A 58 -6.12 6.71 -12.07
CA ALA A 58 -5.71 7.67 -13.09
C ALA A 58 -6.90 8.47 -13.61
N ASP A 59 -8.00 7.78 -13.92
CA ASP A 59 -9.24 8.40 -14.42
C ASP A 59 -9.87 9.31 -13.36
N ALA A 60 -9.88 8.89 -12.09
CA ALA A 60 -10.37 9.71 -10.99
C ALA A 60 -9.54 11.00 -10.81
N VAL A 61 -8.21 10.91 -10.88
CA VAL A 61 -7.33 12.09 -10.82
C VAL A 61 -7.55 13.01 -12.03
N ALA A 62 -7.70 12.44 -13.22
CA ALA A 62 -8.00 13.21 -14.43
C ALA A 62 -9.36 13.93 -14.36
N ALA A 63 -10.32 13.34 -13.65
CA ALA A 63 -11.62 13.95 -13.33
C ALA A 63 -11.57 14.94 -12.16
N GLY A 64 -10.40 15.21 -11.57
CA GLY A 64 -10.21 16.20 -10.51
C GLY A 64 -10.41 15.68 -9.09
N ALA A 65 -10.50 14.36 -8.87
CA ALA A 65 -10.64 13.80 -7.53
C ALA A 65 -9.39 14.06 -6.68
N ASP A 66 -9.61 14.42 -5.40
CA ASP A 66 -8.52 14.63 -4.45
C ASP A 66 -8.01 13.30 -3.84
N TRP A 67 -6.77 13.32 -3.33
CA TRP A 67 -6.15 12.14 -2.72
C TRP A 67 -6.87 11.60 -1.48
N GLY A 68 -7.67 12.42 -0.80
CA GLY A 68 -8.51 12.02 0.32
C GLY A 68 -9.74 11.23 -0.14
N GLN A 69 -10.41 11.67 -1.22
CA GLN A 69 -11.51 10.95 -1.87
C GLN A 69 -11.03 9.58 -2.37
N ILE A 70 -9.88 9.55 -3.07
CA ILE A 70 -9.26 8.31 -3.56
C ILE A 70 -8.86 7.39 -2.39
N GLY A 71 -8.30 7.96 -1.32
CA GLY A 71 -7.96 7.21 -0.11
C GLY A 71 -9.19 6.52 0.49
N ARG A 72 -10.29 7.26 0.71
CA ARG A 72 -11.54 6.70 1.24
C ARG A 72 -12.10 5.59 0.35
N ALA A 73 -12.12 5.79 -0.97
CA ALA A 73 -12.62 4.79 -1.91
C ALA A 73 -11.78 3.50 -1.94
N THR A 74 -10.49 3.59 -1.62
CA THR A 74 -9.54 2.47 -1.70
C THR A 74 -9.13 1.90 -0.34
N GLY A 75 -9.75 2.36 0.75
CA GLY A 75 -9.41 1.95 2.12
C GLY A 75 -8.02 2.39 2.58
N ARG A 76 -7.45 3.45 1.98
CA ARG A 76 -6.12 3.99 2.29
C ARG A 76 -6.22 5.38 2.90
N THR A 77 -5.20 5.77 3.66
CA THR A 77 -5.06 7.18 4.07
C THR A 77 -4.75 8.06 2.85
N ARG A 78 -5.04 9.36 2.94
CA ARG A 78 -4.66 10.36 1.91
C ARG A 78 -3.18 10.27 1.55
N GLN A 79 -2.31 10.18 2.55
CA GLN A 79 -0.87 10.10 2.37
C GLN A 79 -0.44 8.80 1.70
N GLY A 80 -1.02 7.66 2.11
CA GLY A 80 -0.75 6.36 1.50
C GLY A 80 -1.21 6.28 0.04
N ALA A 81 -2.37 6.85 -0.28
CA ALA A 81 -2.85 6.96 -1.66
C ALA A 81 -1.88 7.81 -2.50
N ARG A 82 -1.54 9.01 -2.03
CA ARG A 82 -0.60 9.89 -2.73
C ARG A 82 0.74 9.21 -2.97
N GLN A 83 1.37 8.60 -1.96
CA GLN A 83 2.67 7.94 -2.12
C GLN A 83 2.64 6.79 -3.13
N ARG A 84 1.54 6.02 -3.16
CA ARG A 84 1.42 4.87 -4.06
C ARG A 84 1.27 5.29 -5.53
N TRP A 85 0.44 6.28 -5.81
CA TRP A 85 0.04 6.60 -7.19
C TRP A 85 0.67 7.87 -7.76
N SER A 86 1.18 8.79 -6.94
CA SER A 86 1.75 10.05 -7.45
C SER A 86 2.92 9.86 -8.41
N ARG A 87 3.70 8.77 -8.25
CA ARG A 87 4.85 8.44 -9.10
C ARG A 87 4.45 7.76 -10.41
N ARG A 88 3.23 7.20 -10.47
CA ARG A 88 2.73 6.41 -11.61
C ARG A 88 1.88 7.23 -12.56
N LEU A 89 1.39 8.37 -12.10
CA LEU A 89 0.49 9.22 -12.86
C LEU A 89 1.25 10.37 -13.52
N PRO A 90 0.89 10.75 -14.75
CA PRO A 90 1.39 11.98 -15.34
C PRO A 90 1.03 13.15 -14.42
N PRO A 91 1.87 14.20 -14.34
CA PRO A 91 1.55 15.38 -13.55
C PRO A 91 0.15 15.85 -13.96
N PRO A 92 -0.74 16.17 -12.97
CA PRO A 92 -2.08 16.58 -13.28
C PRO A 92 -1.99 17.71 -14.30
N ARG A 93 -2.59 17.51 -15.48
CA ARG A 93 -2.83 18.63 -16.38
C ARG A 93 -3.69 19.56 -15.55
N VAL A 94 -3.12 20.69 -15.15
CA VAL A 94 -3.87 21.76 -14.51
C VAL A 94 -4.85 22.19 -15.60
N VAL A 95 -6.04 21.59 -15.61
CA VAL A 95 -7.19 22.21 -16.22
C VAL A 95 -7.40 23.39 -15.29
N ALA A 96 -6.88 24.55 -15.70
CA ALA A 96 -7.12 25.78 -14.98
C ALA A 96 -8.65 25.92 -14.92
N HIS A 97 -9.23 25.61 -13.76
CA HIS A 97 -10.51 26.20 -13.41
C HIS A 97 -10.18 27.66 -13.08
N ASP A 98 -10.00 28.46 -14.13
CA ASP A 98 -9.83 29.92 -14.06
C ASP A 98 -11.09 30.61 -13.50
N ASP A 99 -12.17 29.85 -13.25
CA ASP A 99 -13.47 30.38 -12.86
C ASP A 99 -13.69 30.50 -11.34
N LEU A 100 -12.70 30.19 -10.49
CA LEU A 100 -12.89 30.16 -9.02
C LEU A 100 -11.77 30.83 -8.21
N ILE A 101 -11.17 31.90 -8.72
CA ILE A 101 -10.52 32.88 -7.84
C ILE A 101 -11.57 33.95 -7.56
N PRO A 102 -12.14 34.05 -6.34
CA PRO A 102 -12.88 35.24 -5.97
C PRO A 102 -11.90 36.43 -6.06
N ASP A 103 -12.21 37.40 -6.93
CA ASP A 103 -11.47 38.69 -7.04
C ASP A 103 -11.55 39.53 -5.75
N GLU A 104 -12.36 39.10 -4.78
CA GLU A 104 -12.50 39.77 -3.50
C GLU A 104 -11.30 39.43 -2.60
N PRO A 105 -10.51 40.42 -2.14
CA PRO A 105 -9.52 40.20 -1.10
C PRO A 105 -10.25 39.70 0.14
N VAL A 106 -10.09 38.42 0.45
CA VAL A 106 -10.56 37.86 1.71
C VAL A 106 -9.79 38.60 2.81
N ASP A 107 -10.49 39.48 3.52
CA ASP A 107 -9.98 40.17 4.70
C ASP A 107 -9.82 39.12 5.81
N VAL A 108 -8.74 38.34 5.72
CA VAL A 108 -8.42 37.28 6.68
C VAL A 108 -8.02 38.00 7.97
N PRO A 109 -8.77 37.82 9.08
CA PRO A 109 -8.36 38.39 10.37
C PRO A 109 -6.96 37.90 10.70
N ALA A 110 -6.07 38.81 11.14
CA ALA A 110 -4.65 38.53 11.37
C ALA A 110 -4.42 37.25 12.21
N ASP A 111 -5.36 36.95 13.09
CA ASP A 111 -5.38 35.80 13.99
C ASP A 111 -5.50 34.43 13.29
N ARG A 112 -5.89 34.42 12.00
CA ARG A 112 -6.00 33.20 11.16
C ARG A 112 -4.83 33.02 10.20
N ILE A 113 -3.88 33.96 10.16
CA ILE A 113 -2.64 33.77 9.40
C ILE A 113 -1.85 32.70 10.17
N PRO A 114 -1.64 31.50 9.60
CA PRO A 114 -0.81 30.51 10.26
C PRO A 114 0.57 31.15 10.51
N PRO A 115 1.19 30.93 11.68
CA PRO A 115 2.53 31.43 11.91
C PRO A 115 3.38 31.04 10.71
N GLY A 116 4.07 32.03 10.14
CA GLY A 116 4.94 31.83 8.98
C GLY A 116 5.84 30.62 9.23
N PRO A 117 6.30 29.93 8.16
CA PRO A 117 7.05 28.69 8.28
C PRO A 117 8.04 28.82 9.42
N HIS A 118 7.83 28.04 10.49
CA HIS A 118 8.76 27.99 11.60
C HIS A 118 10.11 27.79 10.96
N LEU A 119 10.94 28.83 10.98
CA LEU A 119 12.35 28.70 10.70
C LEU A 119 12.76 27.53 11.59
N MET A 120 13.14 26.42 10.97
CA MET A 120 13.61 25.27 11.72
C MET A 120 14.64 25.81 12.73
N PRO A 121 14.63 25.33 13.98
CA PRO A 121 15.71 25.69 14.89
C PRO A 121 17.00 25.42 14.11
N GLU A 122 17.82 26.45 13.99
CA GLU A 122 19.08 26.38 13.26
C GLU A 122 19.80 25.12 13.71
N ALA A 123 20.28 24.31 12.76
CA ALA A 123 20.96 23.08 13.11
C ALA A 123 22.03 23.42 14.16
N PRO A 124 22.13 22.66 15.27
CA PRO A 124 23.09 23.00 16.31
C PRO A 124 24.48 23.07 15.70
N GLU A 125 25.07 24.27 15.64
CA GLU A 125 26.41 24.46 15.09
C GLU A 125 27.50 23.87 16.00
N ASP A 126 27.12 23.41 17.20
CA ASP A 126 28.03 22.79 18.15
C ASP A 126 28.50 21.41 17.64
N PRO A 127 29.78 21.27 17.24
CA PRO A 127 30.31 20.02 16.72
C PRO A 127 30.26 18.87 17.73
N LEU A 128 30.26 19.15 19.04
CA LEU A 128 30.13 18.12 20.07
C LEU A 128 28.70 17.58 20.14
N LEU A 129 27.70 18.44 19.97
CA LEU A 129 26.30 18.03 19.92
C LEU A 129 26.00 17.23 18.64
N ILE A 130 26.55 17.67 17.50
CA ILE A 130 26.46 16.92 16.25
C ILE A 130 27.09 15.52 16.41
N ALA A 131 28.32 15.44 16.94
CA ALA A 131 29.01 14.17 17.15
C ALA A 131 28.25 13.24 18.12
N TRP A 132 27.69 13.79 19.19
CA TRP A 132 26.87 13.03 20.14
C TRP A 132 25.59 12.49 19.46
N MET A 133 24.90 13.29 18.65
CA MET A 133 23.71 12.87 17.92
C MET A 133 24.00 11.71 16.94
N PHE A 134 25.10 11.78 16.19
CA PHE A 134 25.50 10.68 15.30
C PHE A 134 25.89 9.42 16.07
N THR A 135 26.50 9.57 17.25
CA THR A 135 26.83 8.43 18.12
C THR A 135 25.56 7.74 18.63
N GLN A 136 24.55 8.51 19.02
CA GLN A 136 23.25 7.97 19.42
C GLN A 136 22.56 7.25 18.26
N GLN A 137 22.55 7.84 17.06
CA GLN A 137 21.95 7.21 15.89
C GLN A 137 22.62 5.86 15.56
N ALA A 138 23.95 5.78 15.63
CA ALA A 138 24.69 4.53 15.42
C ALA A 138 24.38 3.46 16.47
N LEU A 139 24.11 3.86 17.73
CA LEU A 139 23.67 2.96 18.80
C LEU A 139 22.27 2.39 18.52
N TYR A 140 21.35 3.21 17.99
CA TYR A 140 19.99 2.76 17.64
C TYR A 140 19.92 1.94 16.36
N ASP A 141 20.79 2.21 15.38
CA ASP A 141 20.87 1.48 14.11
C ASP A 141 21.64 0.16 14.21
N GLY A 142 22.28 -0.11 15.36
CA GLY A 142 22.86 -1.41 15.66
C GLY A 142 21.80 -2.52 15.65
N PRO A 143 22.15 -3.76 15.26
CA PRO A 143 21.22 -4.87 15.36
C PRO A 143 20.74 -4.99 16.81
N PRO A 144 19.43 -5.20 17.06
CA PRO A 144 18.93 -5.35 18.42
C PRO A 144 19.67 -6.51 19.08
N GLU A 145 20.24 -6.25 20.27
CA GLU A 145 20.80 -7.29 21.14
C GLU A 145 19.78 -8.43 21.23
N ASP A 146 20.08 -9.62 20.70
CA ASP A 146 19.18 -10.76 20.73
C ASP A 146 19.16 -11.34 22.15
N PRO A 147 18.09 -11.13 22.95
CA PRO A 147 18.05 -11.63 24.32
C PRO A 147 17.95 -13.17 24.39
N TRP A 148 17.84 -13.85 23.24
CA TRP A 148 17.78 -15.30 23.12
C TRP A 148 19.09 -15.94 22.65
N ALA A 149 20.13 -15.14 22.35
CA ALA A 149 21.43 -15.64 21.92
C ALA A 149 22.11 -16.53 22.97
N THR A 150 21.83 -16.32 24.26
CA THR A 150 22.42 -17.07 25.38
C THR A 150 21.73 -18.41 25.70
N ARG A 151 20.61 -18.77 25.05
CA ARG A 151 19.87 -20.02 25.32
C ARG A 151 20.27 -21.22 24.44
N ARG A 152 21.28 -21.06 23.58
CA ARG A 152 21.80 -22.11 22.68
C ARG A 152 23.25 -22.51 22.97
N ALA A 153 23.68 -22.41 24.24
CA ALA A 153 24.93 -23.00 24.73
C ALA A 153 24.63 -24.23 25.58
#